data_AF-A0A923WXU5-F1
#
_entry.id   AF-A0A923WXU5-F1
#
_cell.length_a   1.000
_cell.length_b   1.000
_cell.length_c   1.000
_cell.angle_alpha   90.00
_cell.angle_beta   90.00
_cell.angle_gamma   90.00
#
_symmetry.space_group_name_H-M   'P 1'
#
loop_
_entity.id
_entity.type
_entity.pdbx_description
1 polymer ?
#
loop_
_entity_poly.entity_id
_entity_poly.type
_entity_poly.pdbx_seq_one_letter_code
_entity_poly.pdbx_strand_id
1 'polypeptide(L)'
;MFERLGLRDHGAPPVHGLLDSLDDHRSAGFDPTEVAPAVRAFYEHTSDFALDTATFPRRWFWPALWLFSQLSRRLEQTDFPLGVEPERARATSQLFGVHRSGTAGGQRRAWVRTYADTSGSGRSPRVLYAALYATHVGPLGRYLDIAFPFPGGTLTSVLRFESLASGGTELTTRDFAPSSRQSGIYWVTRRHAVRLPMGEVIRVWDGASDAAPVARLRGTNAAVVAEHRLYLFGAHFLTLHYLAHRSALA
;
A
#
# COMPACT_ATOMS: atom_id res chain seq x y z
N MET A 1 10.26 -14.39 9.26
CA MET A 1 10.00 -13.25 10.18
C MET A 1 8.65 -13.39 10.88
N PHE A 2 7.52 -13.60 10.19
CA PHE A 2 6.21 -13.81 10.84
C PHE A 2 6.06 -15.16 11.56
N GLU A 3 6.62 -16.23 11.02
CA GLU A 3 6.76 -17.52 11.75
C GLU A 3 7.63 -17.38 12.99
N ARG A 4 8.76 -16.67 12.84
CA ARG A 4 9.65 -16.31 13.96
C ARG A 4 9.01 -15.39 15.01
N LEU A 5 7.92 -14.71 14.66
CA LEU A 5 7.15 -13.83 15.55
C LEU A 5 5.86 -14.48 16.05
N GLY A 6 5.55 -15.73 15.66
CA GLY A 6 4.33 -16.45 16.06
C GLY A 6 3.03 -15.78 15.59
N LEU A 7 3.08 -14.96 14.54
CA LEU A 7 1.93 -14.15 14.07
C LEU A 7 1.10 -14.84 12.97
N ARG A 8 1.48 -16.06 12.58
CA ARG A 8 0.77 -16.86 11.58
C ARG A 8 -0.29 -17.67 12.32
N ASP A 9 -1.55 -17.33 12.11
CA ASP A 9 -2.65 -18.12 12.61
C ASP A 9 -2.95 -19.25 11.62
N HIS A 10 -2.59 -20.49 11.98
CA HIS A 10 -2.84 -21.68 11.16
C HIS A 10 -4.33 -22.08 11.13
N GLY A 11 -5.20 -21.42 11.90
CA GLY A 11 -6.64 -21.64 11.93
C GLY A 11 -7.48 -20.48 11.38
N ALA A 12 -6.87 -19.38 10.95
CA ALA A 12 -7.61 -18.27 10.35
C ALA A 12 -8.08 -18.63 8.93
N PRO A 13 -9.31 -18.26 8.54
CA PRO A 13 -9.78 -18.47 7.17
C PRO A 13 -8.86 -17.76 6.15
N PRO A 14 -8.71 -18.32 4.94
CA PRO A 14 -7.88 -17.73 3.91
C PRO A 14 -8.34 -16.31 3.60
N VAL A 15 -7.39 -15.38 3.57
CA VAL A 15 -7.62 -13.96 3.25
C VAL A 15 -7.29 -13.75 1.78
N HIS A 16 -8.29 -13.38 0.99
CA HIS A 16 -8.17 -13.25 -0.47
C HIS A 16 -7.71 -11.84 -0.92
N GLY A 17 -7.99 -10.81 -0.13
CA GLY A 17 -7.61 -9.44 -0.50
C GLY A 17 -7.26 -8.55 0.68
N LEU A 18 -7.05 -7.27 0.40
CA LEU A 18 -6.84 -6.25 1.44
C LEU A 18 -8.13 -5.95 2.22
N LEU A 19 -9.29 -6.11 1.57
CA LEU A 19 -10.61 -5.88 2.14
C LEU A 19 -11.48 -7.13 2.02
N ASP A 20 -12.45 -7.31 2.91
CA ASP A 20 -13.51 -8.34 2.74
C ASP A 20 -14.50 -7.89 1.66
N SER A 21 -14.98 -6.67 1.80
CA SER A 21 -15.84 -6.01 0.83
C SER A 21 -15.46 -4.54 0.73
N LEU A 22 -15.42 -4.03 -0.49
CA LEU A 22 -15.25 -2.61 -0.73
C LEU A 22 -16.49 -1.81 -0.26
N ASP A 23 -17.65 -2.46 -0.11
CA ASP A 23 -18.90 -1.81 0.28
C ASP A 23 -18.86 -1.28 1.72
N ASP A 24 -18.05 -1.89 2.57
CA ASP A 24 -17.82 -1.47 3.96
C ASP A 24 -17.18 -0.08 4.08
N HIS A 25 -16.61 0.43 2.99
CA HIS A 25 -15.98 1.75 2.91
C HIS A 25 -16.91 2.84 2.36
N ARG A 26 -18.17 2.54 2.03
CA ARG A 26 -19.15 3.54 1.58
C ARG A 26 -19.18 4.73 2.54
N SER A 27 -19.06 5.93 1.98
CA SER A 27 -19.07 7.19 2.73
C SER A 27 -19.66 8.31 1.87
N ALA A 28 -19.74 9.54 2.41
CA ALA A 28 -20.18 10.69 1.63
C ALA A 28 -19.24 11.01 0.45
N GLY A 29 -17.96 10.62 0.54
CA GLY A 29 -16.96 10.84 -0.51
C GLY A 29 -16.70 9.61 -1.39
N PHE A 30 -17.32 8.46 -1.09
CA PHE A 30 -17.03 7.20 -1.78
C PHE A 30 -18.26 6.34 -2.00
N ASP A 31 -18.59 6.11 -3.27
CA ASP A 31 -19.60 5.15 -3.71
C ASP A 31 -18.93 3.90 -4.32
N PRO A 32 -18.94 2.75 -3.62
CA PRO A 32 -18.34 1.51 -4.10
C PRO A 32 -19.06 0.88 -5.31
N THR A 33 -20.28 1.32 -5.65
CA THR A 33 -21.02 0.83 -6.82
C THR A 33 -20.59 1.46 -8.13
N GLU A 34 -19.94 2.63 -8.07
CA GLU A 34 -19.38 3.31 -9.24
C GLU A 34 -17.98 2.77 -9.60
N VAL A 35 -17.36 1.99 -8.70
CA VAL A 35 -16.02 1.46 -8.88
C VAL A 35 -15.98 0.37 -9.94
N ALA A 36 -15.03 0.49 -10.87
CA ALA A 36 -14.84 -0.49 -11.93
C ALA A 36 -14.60 -1.89 -11.36
N PRO A 37 -15.20 -2.96 -11.93
CA PRO A 37 -15.08 -4.31 -11.41
C PRO A 37 -13.64 -4.80 -11.25
N ALA A 38 -12.72 -4.40 -12.14
CA ALA A 38 -11.30 -4.74 -12.03
C ALA A 38 -10.65 -4.11 -10.79
N VAL A 39 -10.96 -2.84 -10.49
CA VAL A 39 -10.46 -2.12 -9.32
C VAL A 39 -11.03 -2.72 -8.03
N ARG A 40 -12.33 -3.05 -8.01
CA ARG A 40 -12.94 -3.79 -6.88
C ARG A 40 -12.25 -5.12 -6.64
N ALA A 41 -12.09 -5.93 -7.70
CA ALA A 41 -11.43 -7.23 -7.61
C ALA A 41 -10.00 -7.10 -7.08
N PHE A 42 -9.27 -6.04 -7.43
CA PHE A 42 -7.94 -5.80 -6.88
C PHE A 42 -7.93 -5.62 -5.36
N TYR A 43 -8.92 -4.95 -4.76
CA TYR A 43 -8.98 -4.77 -3.30
C TYR A 43 -9.51 -6.00 -2.55
N GLU A 44 -10.51 -6.68 -3.10
CA GLU A 44 -11.17 -7.82 -2.45
C GLU A 44 -10.41 -9.15 -2.70
N HIS A 45 -9.65 -9.23 -3.79
CA HIS A 45 -8.92 -10.43 -4.23
C HIS A 45 -7.45 -10.12 -4.56
N THR A 46 -6.80 -9.26 -3.76
CA THR A 46 -5.42 -8.79 -3.98
C THR A 46 -4.41 -9.93 -4.11
N SER A 47 -4.64 -11.11 -3.54
CA SER A 47 -3.77 -12.30 -3.71
C SER A 47 -3.64 -12.74 -5.16
N ASP A 48 -4.65 -12.45 -5.98
CA ASP A 48 -4.75 -12.91 -7.36
C ASP A 48 -3.99 -11.97 -8.32
N PHE A 49 -3.27 -10.99 -7.79
CA PHE A 49 -2.56 -9.98 -8.57
C PHE A 49 -1.05 -9.99 -8.28
N ALA A 50 -0.27 -9.97 -9.35
CA ALA A 50 1.15 -9.62 -9.33
C ALA A 50 1.30 -8.12 -9.59
N LEU A 51 2.22 -7.46 -8.87
CA LEU A 51 2.40 -6.02 -8.95
C LEU A 51 3.80 -5.68 -9.47
N ASP A 52 3.82 -5.00 -10.61
CA ASP A 52 5.02 -4.37 -11.15
C ASP A 52 5.04 -2.91 -10.69
N THR A 53 6.14 -2.48 -10.06
CA THR A 53 6.28 -1.12 -9.50
C THR A 53 7.42 -0.38 -10.17
N ALA A 54 7.22 0.91 -10.46
CA ALA A 54 8.27 1.82 -10.92
C ALA A 54 8.27 3.12 -10.12
N THR A 55 9.45 3.58 -9.70
CA THR A 55 9.64 4.75 -8.82
C THR A 55 10.17 5.97 -9.57
N PHE A 56 9.68 7.16 -9.22
CA PHE A 56 9.99 8.44 -9.86
C PHE A 56 10.20 9.51 -8.79
N PRO A 57 11.38 9.58 -8.18
CA PRO A 57 11.69 10.59 -7.18
C PRO A 57 11.92 11.97 -7.80
N ARG A 58 11.51 13.02 -7.09
CA ARG A 58 11.84 14.41 -7.46
C ARG A 58 13.30 14.71 -7.15
N ARG A 59 13.95 15.47 -8.04
CA ARG A 59 15.39 15.79 -7.96
C ARG A 59 15.82 16.38 -6.61
N TRP A 60 14.98 17.25 -6.03
CA TRP A 60 15.27 17.86 -4.73
C TRP A 60 15.31 16.85 -3.57
N PHE A 61 14.67 15.69 -3.72
CA PHE A 61 14.62 14.63 -2.71
C PHE A 61 15.75 13.59 -2.89
N TRP A 62 16.54 13.66 -3.96
CA TRP A 62 17.63 12.71 -4.21
C TRP A 62 18.65 12.60 -3.07
N PRO A 63 19.08 13.69 -2.40
CA PRO A 63 20.00 13.57 -1.27
C PRO A 63 19.40 12.79 -0.09
N ALA A 64 18.10 12.97 0.18
CA ALA A 64 17.39 12.25 1.21
C ALA A 64 17.25 10.75 0.87
N LEU A 65 17.00 10.42 -0.39
CA LEU A 65 16.98 9.02 -0.87
C LEU A 65 18.35 8.37 -0.75
N TRP A 66 19.41 9.09 -1.09
CA TRP A 66 20.77 8.59 -0.92
C TRP A 66 21.04 8.25 0.55
N LEU A 67 20.73 9.17 1.47
CA LEU A 67 20.88 8.93 2.90
C LEU A 67 20.01 7.76 3.40
N PHE A 68 18.76 7.70 2.95
CA PHE A 68 17.85 6.60 3.27
C PHE A 68 18.40 5.26 2.77
N SER A 69 18.98 5.22 1.57
CA SER A 69 19.61 4.00 1.01
C SER A 69 20.83 3.53 1.80
N GLN A 70 21.53 4.44 2.50
CA GLN A 70 22.63 4.07 3.39
C GLN A 70 22.11 3.48 4.70
N LEU A 71 21.01 4.04 5.24
CA LEU A 71 20.36 3.53 6.44
C LEU A 71 19.63 2.20 6.19
N SER A 72 18.92 2.06 5.06
CA SER A 72 18.12 0.88 4.75
C SER A 72 18.97 -0.38 4.58
N ARG A 73 20.18 -0.26 4.01
CA ARG A 73 21.18 -1.33 3.93
C ARG A 73 21.55 -1.90 5.30
N ARG A 74 21.44 -1.11 6.38
CA ARG A 74 21.71 -1.55 7.75
C ARG A 74 20.50 -2.18 8.42
N LEU A 75 19.30 -2.01 7.86
CA LEU A 75 18.04 -2.40 8.49
C LEU A 75 17.47 -3.73 7.97
N GLU A 76 18.06 -4.35 6.94
CA GLU A 76 17.70 -5.67 6.35
C GLU A 76 16.21 -5.91 6.02
N GLN A 77 15.35 -4.90 6.16
CA GLN A 77 13.89 -4.99 6.06
C GLN A 77 13.31 -3.99 5.06
N THR A 78 14.15 -3.29 4.29
CA THR A 78 13.69 -2.17 3.45
C THR A 78 14.56 -2.02 2.20
N ASP A 79 14.67 -3.08 1.40
CA ASP A 79 15.09 -2.94 -0.01
C ASP A 79 13.92 -2.35 -0.82
N PHE A 80 13.39 -1.21 -0.39
CA PHE A 80 12.54 -0.41 -1.27
C PHE A 80 13.40 -0.06 -2.50
N PRO A 81 12.96 -0.31 -3.76
CA PRO A 81 13.67 0.11 -4.96
C PRO A 81 13.53 1.62 -5.12
N LEU A 82 14.15 2.33 -4.20
CA LEU A 82 14.37 3.78 -4.16
C LEU A 82 15.71 4.10 -4.82
N GLY A 83 16.10 3.27 -5.80
CA GLY A 83 17.22 3.53 -6.67
C GLY A 83 17.06 4.87 -7.39
N VAL A 84 18.18 5.50 -7.72
CA VAL A 84 18.23 6.73 -8.51
C VAL A 84 17.75 6.49 -9.95
N GLU A 85 17.73 5.23 -10.39
CA GLU A 85 17.11 4.81 -11.65
C GLU A 85 15.70 4.21 -11.43
N PRO A 86 14.78 4.43 -12.38
CA PRO A 86 13.44 3.83 -12.36
C PRO A 86 13.55 2.32 -12.58
N GLU A 87 13.74 1.59 -11.49
CA GLU A 87 13.82 0.13 -11.52
C GLU A 87 12.40 -0.44 -11.54
N ARG A 88 12.08 -1.22 -12.58
CA ARG A 88 10.85 -2.03 -12.59
C ARG A 88 11.11 -3.29 -11.79
N ALA A 89 10.40 -3.44 -10.68
CA ALA A 89 10.52 -4.63 -9.85
C ALA A 89 9.17 -5.35 -9.76
N ARG A 90 9.18 -6.64 -10.08
CA ARG A 90 8.00 -7.53 -10.02
C ARG A 90 7.94 -8.21 -8.66
N ALA A 91 6.95 -7.84 -7.85
CA ALA A 91 6.72 -8.46 -6.54
C ALA A 91 5.64 -9.52 -6.61
N THR A 92 5.88 -10.66 -5.94
CA THR A 92 4.85 -11.62 -5.59
C THR A 92 4.35 -11.33 -4.17
N SER A 93 3.05 -11.51 -3.98
CA SER A 93 2.32 -11.13 -2.77
C SER A 93 1.85 -12.37 -2.03
N GLN A 94 2.00 -12.37 -0.71
CA GLN A 94 1.32 -13.32 0.18
C GLN A 94 0.54 -12.53 1.22
N LEU A 95 -0.76 -12.80 1.32
CA LEU A 95 -1.63 -12.25 2.36
C LEU A 95 -1.87 -13.32 3.41
N PHE A 96 -1.83 -12.91 4.67
CA PHE A 96 -2.15 -13.78 5.81
C PHE A 96 -3.10 -13.04 6.74
N GLY A 97 -4.10 -13.75 7.27
CA GLY A 97 -4.83 -13.26 8.44
C GLY A 97 -3.89 -13.20 9.64
N VAL A 98 -3.91 -12.09 10.37
CA VAL A 98 -3.20 -11.94 11.64
C VAL A 98 -4.23 -11.79 12.75
N HIS A 99 -4.36 -12.83 13.57
CA HIS A 99 -5.12 -12.75 14.81
C HIS A 99 -4.14 -12.59 15.98
N ARG A 100 -4.39 -11.62 16.86
CA ARG A 100 -3.71 -11.55 18.17
C ARG A 100 -4.71 -11.94 19.23
N SER A 101 -4.46 -13.06 19.90
CA SER A 101 -5.23 -13.46 21.08
C SER A 101 -5.24 -12.31 22.10
N GLY A 102 -6.45 -11.92 22.53
CA GLY A 102 -6.66 -10.89 23.55
C GLY A 102 -6.85 -9.44 23.08
N THR A 103 -7.02 -9.15 21.78
CA THR A 103 -7.50 -7.83 21.32
C THR A 103 -8.88 -7.95 20.69
N ALA A 104 -9.90 -7.42 21.39
CA ALA A 104 -11.22 -7.22 20.83
C ALA A 104 -11.15 -6.15 19.73
N GLY A 105 -11.63 -6.49 18.53
CA GLY A 105 -11.93 -5.52 17.46
C GLY A 105 -10.95 -5.52 16.29
N GLY A 106 -11.43 -6.04 15.15
CA GLY A 106 -10.90 -5.84 13.79
C GLY A 106 -10.12 -7.03 13.24
N GLN A 107 -10.55 -7.54 12.08
CA GLN A 107 -9.71 -8.42 11.27
C GLN A 107 -8.47 -7.65 10.82
N ARG A 108 -7.28 -8.15 11.16
CA ARG A 108 -6.00 -7.59 10.70
C ARG A 108 -5.41 -8.54 9.67
N ARG A 109 -4.83 -7.99 8.61
CA ARG A 109 -4.26 -8.73 7.49
C ARG A 109 -2.80 -8.35 7.37
N ALA A 110 -1.89 -9.29 7.39
CA ALA A 110 -0.52 -9.04 6.97
C ALA A 110 -0.45 -9.19 5.46
N TRP A 111 0.06 -8.17 4.78
CA TRP A 111 0.51 -8.29 3.41
C TRP A 111 2.03 -8.31 3.39
N VAL A 112 2.58 -9.46 3.00
CA VAL A 112 4.01 -9.65 2.80
C VAL A 112 4.26 -9.64 1.30
N ARG A 113 5.16 -8.78 0.83
CA ARG A 113 5.61 -8.81 -0.56
C ARG A 113 7.08 -9.25 -0.64
N THR A 114 7.35 -10.14 -1.59
CA THR A 114 8.67 -10.71 -1.85
C THR A 114 9.02 -10.43 -3.31
N TYR A 115 10.24 -9.96 -3.59
CA TYR A 115 10.70 -9.88 -4.98
C TYR A 115 11.23 -11.23 -5.45
N ALA A 116 10.93 -11.57 -6.71
CA ALA A 116 11.69 -12.60 -7.41
C ALA A 116 13.14 -12.08 -7.62
N ASP A 117 14.14 -12.94 -7.46
CA ASP A 117 15.56 -12.57 -7.62
C ASP A 117 15.82 -12.12 -9.07
N THR A 118 15.90 -10.80 -9.30
CA THR A 118 16.24 -10.22 -10.61
C THR A 118 17.75 -10.18 -10.86
N SER A 119 18.58 -10.56 -9.88
CA SER A 119 20.03 -10.29 -9.93
C SER A 119 20.88 -11.43 -10.52
N GLY A 120 20.28 -12.59 -10.84
CA GLY A 120 21.02 -13.76 -11.33
C GLY A 120 22.14 -14.24 -10.39
N SER A 121 22.15 -13.75 -9.14
CA SER A 121 23.27 -13.92 -8.20
C SER A 121 23.17 -15.17 -7.34
N GLY A 122 22.19 -16.05 -7.62
CA GLY A 122 21.98 -17.29 -6.87
C GLY A 122 21.63 -17.05 -5.40
N ARG A 123 21.13 -15.86 -5.05
CA ARG A 123 20.84 -15.46 -3.67
C ARG A 123 19.35 -15.68 -3.39
N SER A 124 19.01 -16.23 -2.22
CA SER A 124 17.62 -16.51 -1.85
C SER A 124 16.70 -15.29 -2.03
N PRO A 125 15.43 -15.48 -2.45
CA PRO A 125 14.48 -14.38 -2.61
C PRO A 125 14.39 -13.57 -1.33
N ARG A 126 14.57 -12.25 -1.45
CA ARG A 126 14.57 -11.32 -0.31
C ARG A 126 13.14 -10.84 -0.06
N VAL A 127 12.65 -11.03 1.17
CA VAL A 127 11.39 -10.45 1.64
C VAL A 127 11.55 -8.94 1.63
N LEU A 128 10.74 -8.23 0.84
CA LEU A 128 10.94 -6.80 0.63
C LEU A 128 10.43 -5.96 1.80
N TYR A 129 9.21 -6.29 2.22
CA TYR A 129 8.50 -5.63 3.30
C TYR A 129 7.34 -6.49 3.75
N ALA A 130 6.90 -6.21 4.96
CA ALA A 130 5.62 -6.66 5.42
C ALA A 130 4.90 -5.53 6.10
N ALA A 131 3.68 -5.29 5.66
CA ALA A 131 2.81 -4.28 6.22
C ALA A 131 1.56 -4.95 6.78
N LEU A 132 1.06 -4.41 7.89
CA LEU A 132 -0.18 -4.84 8.50
C LEU A 132 -1.28 -3.89 8.04
N TYR A 133 -2.33 -4.46 7.48
CA TYR A 133 -3.55 -3.81 7.05
C TYR A 133 -4.64 -4.06 8.07
N ALA A 134 -5.34 -3.01 8.45
CA ALA A 134 -6.53 -3.09 9.27
C ALA A 134 -7.53 -2.03 8.81
N THR A 135 -8.78 -2.17 9.21
CA THR A 135 -9.77 -1.11 9.02
C THR A 135 -10.35 -0.71 10.36
N HIS A 136 -10.65 0.57 10.53
CA HIS A 136 -11.41 1.07 11.67
C HIS A 136 -12.47 2.06 11.20
N VAL A 137 -13.52 2.22 11.99
CA VAL A 137 -14.57 3.21 11.73
C VAL A 137 -14.23 4.48 12.49
N GLY A 138 -14.24 5.62 11.79
CA GLY A 138 -14.09 6.95 12.36
C GLY A 138 -15.22 7.88 11.94
N PRO A 139 -15.10 9.19 12.22
CA PRO A 139 -16.21 10.13 12.07
C PRO A 139 -16.70 10.34 10.63
N LEU A 140 -15.83 10.16 9.63
CA LEU A 140 -16.18 10.33 8.21
C LEU A 140 -16.39 9.01 7.47
N GLY A 141 -16.46 7.88 8.18
CA GLY A 141 -16.60 6.55 7.60
C GLY A 141 -15.45 5.63 7.98
N ARG A 142 -15.20 4.62 7.15
CA ARG A 142 -14.19 3.59 7.41
C ARG A 142 -12.84 3.95 6.80
N TYR A 143 -11.81 3.87 7.62
CA TYR A 143 -10.42 4.08 7.26
C TYR A 143 -9.69 2.76 7.03
N LEU A 144 -8.68 2.79 6.17
CA LEU A 144 -7.70 1.75 5.96
C LEU A 144 -6.38 2.13 6.63
N ASP A 145 -5.97 1.35 7.62
CA ASP A 145 -4.71 1.52 8.32
C ASP A 145 -3.65 0.62 7.69
N ILE A 146 -2.49 1.20 7.38
CA ILE A 146 -1.32 0.48 6.88
C ILE A 146 -0.16 0.72 7.84
N ALA A 147 0.25 -0.32 8.57
CA ALA A 147 1.29 -0.24 9.56
C ALA A 147 2.56 -0.96 9.09
N PHE A 148 3.64 -0.17 8.92
CA PHE A 148 4.97 -0.63 8.58
C PHE A 148 5.83 -0.70 9.85
N PRO A 149 6.18 -1.90 10.34
CA PRO A 149 7.03 -2.03 11.51
C PRO A 149 8.46 -1.61 11.18
N PHE A 150 9.03 -0.75 12.02
CA PHE A 150 10.44 -0.32 11.96
C PHE A 150 11.10 -0.50 13.33
N PRO A 151 12.44 -0.58 13.40
CA PRO A 151 13.11 -0.52 14.70
C PRO A 151 12.73 0.76 15.45
N GLY A 152 12.27 0.61 16.70
CA GLY A 152 11.87 1.73 17.56
C GLY A 152 10.43 2.22 17.39
N GLY A 153 9.65 1.72 16.42
CA GLY A 153 8.27 2.14 16.24
C GLY A 153 7.56 1.53 15.03
N THR A 154 6.49 2.16 14.61
CA THR A 154 5.68 1.71 13.48
C THR A 154 5.22 2.94 12.72
N LEU A 155 5.55 2.98 11.44
CA LEU A 155 5.04 4.01 10.54
C LEU A 155 3.63 3.57 10.10
N THR A 156 2.61 4.29 10.57
CA THR A 156 1.21 3.94 10.30
C THR A 156 0.59 4.99 9.42
N SER A 157 0.09 4.59 8.26
CA SER A 157 -0.74 5.43 7.39
C SER A 157 -2.21 5.14 7.63
N VAL A 158 -3.02 6.18 7.78
CA VAL A 158 -4.48 6.10 7.95
C VAL A 158 -5.12 6.74 6.72
N LEU A 159 -5.66 5.91 5.83
CA LEU A 159 -6.18 6.29 4.52
C LEU A 159 -7.69 6.25 4.49
N ARG A 160 -8.31 7.14 3.72
CA ARG A 160 -9.73 7.10 3.39
C ARG A 160 -9.93 6.85 1.90
N PHE A 161 -11.01 6.15 1.55
CA PHE A 161 -11.44 5.98 0.17
C PHE A 161 -12.24 7.19 -0.31
N GLU A 162 -12.00 7.58 -1.56
CA GLU A 162 -12.74 8.61 -2.29
C GLU A 162 -13.04 8.10 -3.70
N SER A 163 -14.22 8.44 -4.22
CA SER A 163 -14.60 8.13 -5.59
C SER A 163 -13.76 8.95 -6.55
N LEU A 164 -13.26 8.31 -7.62
CA LEU A 164 -12.60 8.98 -8.72
C LEU A 164 -13.42 8.76 -9.99
N ALA A 165 -13.42 9.75 -10.88
CA ALA A 165 -14.12 9.65 -12.15
C ALA A 165 -13.72 8.39 -12.95
N SER A 166 -14.62 7.96 -13.83
CA SER A 166 -14.43 6.79 -14.70
C SER A 166 -14.22 5.48 -13.93
N GLY A 167 -14.89 5.35 -12.78
CA GLY A 167 -14.86 4.15 -11.94
C GLY A 167 -13.52 3.87 -11.26
N GLY A 168 -12.67 4.88 -11.12
CA GLY A 168 -11.46 4.79 -10.33
C GLY A 168 -11.71 4.99 -8.83
N THR A 169 -10.68 4.78 -8.03
CA THR A 169 -10.69 5.06 -6.59
C THR A 169 -9.45 5.83 -6.17
N GLU A 170 -9.59 6.73 -5.21
CA GLU A 170 -8.46 7.40 -4.54
C GLU A 170 -8.40 6.96 -3.08
N LEU A 171 -7.23 6.53 -2.60
CA LEU A 171 -6.92 6.41 -1.18
C LEU A 171 -6.04 7.58 -0.79
N THR A 172 -6.43 8.32 0.23
CA THR A 172 -5.74 9.56 0.58
C THR A 172 -5.60 9.74 2.08
N THR A 173 -4.43 10.23 2.49
CA THR A 173 -4.21 10.80 3.83
C THR A 173 -4.39 12.32 3.81
N ARG A 174 -4.63 12.91 2.64
CA ARG A 174 -4.84 14.35 2.47
C ARG A 174 -6.29 14.67 2.68
N ASP A 175 -6.59 15.18 3.85
CA ASP A 175 -7.89 15.74 4.16
C ASP A 175 -7.91 17.23 3.84
N PHE A 176 -8.87 17.62 3.01
CA PHE A 176 -9.21 19.03 2.78
C PHE A 176 -10.31 19.51 3.76
N ALA A 177 -10.92 18.59 4.52
CA ALA A 177 -11.93 18.90 5.52
C ALA A 177 -11.28 19.09 6.92
N PRO A 178 -11.61 20.17 7.66
CA PRO A 178 -11.08 20.40 9.02
C PRO A 178 -11.42 19.31 10.05
N SER A 179 -12.45 18.50 9.77
CA SER A 179 -13.03 17.51 10.69
C SER A 179 -12.29 16.17 10.71
N SER A 180 -11.58 15.79 9.66
CA SER A 180 -10.81 14.55 9.65
C SER A 180 -9.36 14.83 10.02
N ARG A 181 -9.13 14.89 11.33
CA ARG A 181 -7.77 14.89 11.86
C ARG A 181 -7.14 13.49 11.89
N GLN A 182 -7.90 12.45 11.53
CA GLN A 182 -7.48 11.06 11.62
C GLN A 182 -6.64 10.63 10.41
N SER A 183 -7.01 10.99 9.18
CA SER A 183 -6.19 10.61 8.02
C SER A 183 -4.84 11.32 8.07
N GLY A 184 -3.77 10.55 7.86
CA GLY A 184 -2.42 11.03 8.07
C GLY A 184 -1.43 9.89 8.17
N ILE A 185 -0.15 10.25 8.15
CA ILE A 185 0.96 9.34 8.40
C ILE A 185 1.49 9.62 9.80
N TYR A 186 1.62 8.58 10.62
CA TYR A 186 1.99 8.66 12.02
C TYR A 186 3.20 7.81 12.31
N TRP A 187 4.08 8.31 13.18
CA TRP A 187 5.05 7.48 13.87
C TRP A 187 4.48 7.03 15.21
N VAL A 188 4.26 5.73 15.34
CA VAL A 188 3.64 5.12 16.53
C VAL A 188 4.71 4.35 17.31
N THR A 189 4.79 4.62 18.60
CA THR A 189 5.63 3.91 19.57
C THR A 189 4.73 3.33 20.66
N ARG A 190 5.30 2.59 21.63
CA ARG A 190 4.53 2.10 22.78
C ARG A 190 3.90 3.21 23.64
N ARG A 191 4.42 4.44 23.57
CA ARG A 191 4.03 5.55 24.46
C ARG A 191 3.35 6.71 23.74
N HIS A 192 3.65 6.92 22.46
CA HIS A 192 3.21 8.10 21.72
C HIS A 192 2.87 7.74 20.27
N ALA A 193 1.91 8.46 19.72
CA ALA A 193 1.64 8.53 18.28
C ALA A 193 1.82 9.98 17.83
N VAL A 194 2.76 10.22 16.92
CA VAL A 194 3.09 11.55 16.41
C VAL A 194 2.72 11.63 14.94
N ARG A 195 1.87 12.58 14.56
CA ARG A 195 1.56 12.85 13.16
C ARG A 195 2.79 13.44 12.48
N LEU A 196 3.24 12.82 11.41
CA LEU A 196 4.35 13.29 10.60
C LEU A 196 3.85 14.35 9.61
N PRO A 197 4.72 15.28 9.17
CA PRO A 197 4.41 16.24 8.11
C PRO A 197 4.43 15.56 6.74
N MET A 198 3.82 14.39 6.62
CA MET A 198 3.79 13.58 5.41
C MET A 198 2.34 13.35 4.98
N GLY A 199 2.16 13.14 3.68
CA GLY A 199 0.89 12.74 3.11
C GLY A 199 1.10 11.87 1.89
N GLU A 200 0.06 11.17 1.50
CA GLU A 200 0.06 10.28 0.34
C GLU A 200 -1.31 10.27 -0.31
N VAL A 201 -1.29 10.04 -1.63
CA VAL A 201 -2.48 9.90 -2.48
C VAL A 201 -2.21 8.76 -3.43
N ILE A 202 -3.08 7.75 -3.42
CA ILE A 202 -3.01 6.57 -4.28
C ILE A 202 -4.26 6.56 -5.14
N ARG A 203 -4.10 6.81 -6.44
CA ARG A 203 -5.19 6.75 -7.41
C ARG A 203 -5.09 5.47 -8.18
N VAL A 204 -6.22 4.79 -8.33
CA VAL A 204 -6.31 3.47 -8.94
C VAL A 204 -7.39 3.50 -10.00
N TRP A 205 -7.09 2.93 -11.16
CA TRP A 205 -7.99 2.86 -12.31
C TRP A 205 -8.00 1.46 -12.89
N ASP A 206 -9.08 1.14 -13.61
CA ASP A 206 -9.11 -0.01 -14.50
C ASP A 206 -8.01 0.15 -15.56
N GLY A 207 -7.20 -0.89 -15.77
CA GLY A 207 -6.09 -0.85 -16.74
C GLY A 207 -6.55 -0.81 -18.20
N ALA A 208 -7.80 -1.18 -18.48
CA ALA A 208 -8.42 -1.02 -19.80
C ALA A 208 -8.92 0.41 -20.07
N SER A 209 -8.97 1.26 -19.04
CA SER A 209 -9.46 2.65 -19.12
C SER A 209 -8.34 3.63 -19.47
N ASP A 210 -8.64 4.61 -20.32
CA ASP A 210 -7.74 5.74 -20.61
C ASP A 210 -7.80 6.85 -19.54
N ALA A 211 -8.53 6.63 -18.44
CA ALA A 211 -8.71 7.61 -17.37
C ALA A 211 -7.42 7.93 -16.60
N ALA A 212 -6.45 7.01 -16.56
CA ALA A 212 -5.17 7.25 -15.90
C ALA A 212 -4.45 8.45 -16.55
N PRO A 213 -4.01 9.48 -15.83
CA PRO A 213 -3.51 10.72 -16.44
C PRO A 213 -2.11 10.58 -17.05
N VAL A 214 -1.39 9.50 -16.74
CA VAL A 214 -0.01 9.28 -17.16
C VAL A 214 0.03 8.25 -18.29
N ALA A 215 0.65 8.59 -19.42
CA ALA A 215 0.70 7.75 -20.63
C ALA A 215 1.22 6.33 -20.37
N ARG A 216 2.18 6.14 -19.46
CA ARG A 216 2.72 4.81 -19.11
C ARG A 216 1.76 3.90 -18.35
N LEU A 217 0.67 4.45 -17.82
CA LEU A 217 -0.41 3.69 -17.18
C LEU A 217 -1.54 3.39 -18.17
N ARG A 218 -1.50 3.93 -19.39
CA ARG A 218 -2.51 3.68 -20.44
C ARG A 218 -2.03 2.61 -21.40
N GLY A 219 -2.99 1.89 -22.01
CA GLY A 219 -2.69 0.88 -23.03
C GLY A 219 -1.80 -0.26 -22.55
N THR A 220 -1.77 -0.49 -21.23
CA THR A 220 -1.04 -1.62 -20.64
C THR A 220 -1.94 -2.85 -20.65
N ASN A 221 -1.36 -4.06 -20.60
CA ASN A 221 -2.14 -5.28 -20.38
C ASN A 221 -2.44 -5.56 -18.88
N ALA A 222 -2.19 -4.58 -18.01
CA ALA A 222 -2.49 -4.69 -16.60
C ALA A 222 -4.01 -4.65 -16.40
N ALA A 223 -4.51 -5.43 -15.45
CA ALA A 223 -5.92 -5.38 -15.09
C ALA A 223 -6.26 -4.10 -14.31
N VAL A 224 -5.31 -3.62 -13.50
CA VAL A 224 -5.45 -2.40 -12.70
C VAL A 224 -4.16 -1.61 -12.76
N VAL A 225 -4.26 -0.30 -12.83
CA VAL A 225 -3.11 0.62 -12.82
C VAL A 225 -3.26 1.65 -11.71
N ALA A 226 -2.15 2.06 -11.10
CA ALA A 226 -2.19 3.04 -10.03
C ALA A 226 -1.04 4.04 -10.07
N GLU A 227 -1.34 5.26 -9.63
CA GLU A 227 -0.37 6.32 -9.34
C GLU A 227 -0.41 6.63 -7.84
N HIS A 228 0.73 6.48 -7.18
CA HIS A 228 0.89 6.80 -5.77
C HIS A 228 1.86 7.97 -5.64
N ARG A 229 1.39 9.09 -5.10
CA ARG A 229 2.18 10.29 -4.83
C ARG A 229 2.39 10.48 -3.34
N LEU A 230 3.63 10.72 -2.94
CA LEU A 230 4.05 10.99 -1.57
C LEU A 230 4.49 12.45 -1.41
N TYR A 231 4.10 13.04 -0.28
CA TYR A 231 4.29 14.44 0.05
C TYR A 231 5.00 14.58 1.40
N LEU A 232 5.87 15.56 1.51
CA LEU A 232 6.59 15.94 2.73
C LEU A 232 6.48 17.46 2.86
N PHE A 233 5.97 17.95 3.99
CA PHE A 233 5.58 19.35 4.20
C PHE A 233 4.69 19.90 3.07
N GLY A 234 3.82 19.06 2.50
CA GLY A 234 2.95 19.40 1.37
C GLY A 234 3.64 19.41 0.00
N ALA A 235 4.98 19.35 -0.06
CA ALA A 235 5.74 19.25 -1.29
C ALA A 235 5.79 17.80 -1.80
N HIS A 236 5.43 17.58 -3.06
CA HIS A 236 5.50 16.27 -3.69
C HIS A 236 6.97 15.86 -3.89
N PHE A 237 7.35 14.68 -3.40
CA PHE A 237 8.75 14.24 -3.43
C PHE A 237 8.97 12.90 -4.15
N LEU A 238 7.96 12.02 -4.21
CA LEU A 238 8.08 10.71 -4.83
C LEU A 238 6.76 10.28 -5.48
N THR A 239 6.86 9.75 -6.70
CA THR A 239 5.75 9.05 -7.36
C THR A 239 6.10 7.59 -7.56
N LEU A 240 5.15 6.70 -7.33
CA LEU A 240 5.23 5.29 -7.69
C LEU A 240 4.10 5.00 -8.69
N HIS A 241 4.43 4.23 -9.72
CA HIS A 241 3.48 3.70 -10.67
C HIS A 241 3.37 2.20 -10.47
N TYR A 242 2.16 1.70 -10.34
CA TYR A 242 1.87 0.28 -10.20
C TYR A 242 1.10 -0.24 -11.39
N LEU A 243 1.48 -1.42 -11.85
CA LEU A 243 0.75 -2.22 -12.83
C LEU A 243 0.40 -3.54 -12.15
N ALA A 244 -0.90 -3.79 -11.95
CA ALA A 244 -1.39 -5.02 -11.37
C ALA A 244 -1.87 -5.97 -12.47
N HIS A 245 -1.20 -7.10 -12.61
CA HIS A 245 -1.55 -8.14 -13.56
C HIS A 245 -2.24 -9.26 -12.80
N ARG A 246 -3.30 -9.85 -13.37
CA ARG A 246 -3.84 -11.09 -12.80
C ARG A 246 -2.78 -12.16 -12.86
N SER A 247 -2.43 -12.73 -11.71
CA SER A 247 -1.59 -13.90 -11.63
C SER A 247 -2.39 -15.08 -12.20
N ALA A 248 -1.83 -15.80 -13.17
CA ALA A 248 -2.33 -17.13 -13.46
C ALA A 248 -2.12 -17.95 -12.18
N LEU A 249 -3.21 -18.33 -11.52
CA LEU A 249 -3.16 -19.28 -10.41
C LEU A 249 -2.39 -20.52 -10.92
N ALA A 250 -1.26 -20.82 -10.29
CA ALA A 250 -0.56 -22.09 -10.46
C ALA A 250 -1.27 -23.16 -9.64
#